data_AF-A0A969P5L4-F1
#
_entry.id   AF-A0A969P5L4-F1
#
_cell.length_a   1.000
_cell.length_b   1.000
_cell.length_c   1.000
_cell.angle_alpha   90.00
_cell.angle_beta   90.00
_cell.angle_gamma   90.00
#
_symmetry.space_group_name_H-M   'P 1'
#
loop_
_entity.id
_entity.type
_entity.pdbx_description
1 polymer ?
#
loop_
_entity_poly.entity_id
_entity_poly.type
_entity_poly.pdbx_seq_one_letter_code
_entity_poly.pdbx_strand_id
1 'polypeptide(L)' 'METDFTQLTGAYAAPWLPWIMIPMVFYILPFPVVALIFLWIEREGDAEEES' A
#
# COMPACT_ATOMS: atom_id res chain seq x y z
N MET A 1 9.95 -20.84 -24.75
CA MET A 1 10.43 -20.52 -23.40
C MET A 1 9.66 -21.42 -22.45
N GLU A 2 10.34 -22.32 -21.76
CA GLU A 2 9.71 -23.24 -20.81
C GLU A 2 9.28 -22.45 -19.57
N THR A 3 8.04 -22.65 -19.11
CA THR A 3 7.51 -21.89 -17.96
C THR A 3 7.99 -22.55 -16.67
N ASP A 4 8.68 -21.79 -15.82
CA ASP A 4 9.06 -22.25 -14.48
C ASP A 4 7.86 -22.07 -13.52
N PHE A 5 7.34 -23.20 -13.03
CA PHE A 5 6.16 -23.25 -12.14
C PHE A 5 6.50 -23.16 -10.65
N THR A 6 7.79 -23.11 -10.30
CA THR A 6 8.23 -23.11 -8.89
C THR A 6 8.38 -21.70 -8.32
N GLN A 7 8.42 -20.67 -9.19
CA GLN A 7 8.69 -19.29 -8.82
C GLN A 7 7.67 -18.33 -9.41
N LEU A 8 7.44 -17.21 -8.73
CA LEU A 8 6.61 -16.11 -9.24
C LEU A 8 7.43 -15.29 -10.24
N THR A 9 7.33 -15.67 -11.52
CA THR A 9 7.97 -14.97 -12.64
C THR A 9 6.92 -14.28 -13.54
N GLY A 10 7.37 -13.36 -14.39
CA GLY A 10 6.49 -12.60 -15.30
C GLY A 10 7.05 -12.55 -16.71
N ALA A 11 6.27 -13.03 -17.69
CA ALA A 11 6.58 -12.92 -19.12
C ALA A 11 5.98 -11.64 -19.73
N TYR A 12 6.19 -10.51 -19.06
CA TYR A 12 5.75 -9.16 -19.47
C TYR A 12 6.86 -8.15 -19.16
N ALA A 13 6.75 -6.93 -19.71
CA ALA A 13 7.75 -5.88 -19.49
C ALA A 13 7.81 -5.46 -18.01
N ALA A 14 9.02 -5.28 -17.47
CA ALA A 14 9.27 -4.95 -16.06
C ALA A 14 8.64 -5.94 -15.05
N PRO A 15 9.01 -7.24 -15.07
CA PRO A 15 8.44 -8.25 -14.16
C PRO A 15 8.86 -8.06 -12.69
N TRP A 16 9.85 -7.21 -12.42
CA TRP A 16 10.23 -6.80 -11.07
C TRP A 16 9.22 -5.83 -10.45
N LEU A 17 8.34 -5.21 -11.25
CA LEU A 17 7.42 -4.17 -10.76
C LEU A 17 6.43 -4.73 -9.73
N PRO A 18 5.75 -5.88 -9.93
CA PRO A 18 4.84 -6.40 -8.91
C PRO A 18 5.56 -6.87 -7.65
N TRP A 19 6.82 -7.30 -7.76
CA TRP A 19 7.63 -7.69 -6.61
C TRP A 19 7.82 -6.55 -5.60
N ILE A 20 7.89 -5.30 -6.06
CA ILE A 20 7.96 -4.12 -5.17
C ILE A 20 6.61 -3.44 -4.95
N MET A 21 5.80 -3.30 -5.99
CA MET A 21 4.52 -2.58 -5.92
C MET A 21 3.50 -3.29 -5.03
N ILE A 22 3.45 -4.62 -5.04
CA ILE A 22 2.52 -5.38 -4.20
C ILE A 22 2.87 -5.19 -2.71
N PRO A 23 4.10 -5.44 -2.25
CA PRO A 23 4.46 -5.15 -0.86
C PRO A 23 4.23 -3.68 -0.48
N MET A 24 4.61 -2.76 -1.37
CA MET A 24 4.50 -1.33 -1.11
C MET A 24 3.05 -0.89 -0.91
N VAL A 25 2.13 -1.28 -1.79
CA VAL A 25 0.73 -0.82 -1.73
C VAL A 25 -0.08 -1.56 -0.67
N PHE A 26 0.18 -2.85 -0.43
CA PHE A 26 -0.65 -3.66 0.48
C PHE A 26 -0.12 -3.74 1.91
N TYR A 27 1.17 -3.52 2.14
CA TYR A 27 1.76 -3.68 3.47
C TYR A 27 2.59 -2.49 3.93
N ILE A 28 3.07 -1.61 3.04
CA ILE A 28 3.86 -0.44 3.46
C ILE A 28 2.98 0.81 3.53
N LEU A 29 2.33 1.20 2.43
CA LEU A 29 1.51 2.40 2.31
C LEU A 29 0.24 2.42 3.16
N PRO A 30 -0.44 1.30 3.46
CA PRO A 30 -1.67 1.36 4.26
C PRO A 30 -1.45 1.94 5.66
N PHE A 31 -0.29 1.68 6.28
CA PHE A 31 0.03 2.23 7.61
C PHE A 31 0.12 3.75 7.63
N PRO A 32 0.96 4.43 6.83
CA PRO A 32 1.02 5.89 6.80
C PRO A 32 -0.28 6.50 6.27
N VAL A 33 -0.98 5.88 5.31
CA VAL A 33 -2.26 6.40 4.81
C VAL A 33 -3.31 6.40 5.92
N VAL A 34 -3.48 5.29 6.64
CA VAL A 34 -4.42 5.23 7.78
C VAL A 34 -4.00 6.16 8.90
N ALA A 35 -2.70 6.29 9.20
CA ALA A 35 -2.22 7.21 10.22
C ALA A 35 -2.52 8.68 9.87
N LEU A 36 -2.32 9.09 8.62
CA LEU A 36 -2.63 10.44 8.16
C LEU A 36 -4.14 10.72 8.21
N ILE A 37 -4.97 9.77 7.79
CA ILE A 37 -6.43 9.89 7.88
C ILE A 37 -6.87 9.98 9.34
N PHE A 38 -6.31 9.15 10.22
CA PHE A 38 -6.62 9.17 11.65
C PHE A 38 -6.31 10.53 12.27
N LEU A 39 -5.10 11.07 12.06
CA LEU A 39 -4.72 12.39 12.57
C LEU A 39 -5.60 13.51 12.02
N TRP A 40 -6.07 13.38 10.78
CA TRP A 40 -6.97 14.36 10.18
C TRP A 40 -8.37 14.32 10.81
N ILE A 41 -8.92 13.12 11.08
CA ILE A 41 -10.23 12.94 11.71
C ILE A 41 -10.22 13.48 13.14
N GLU A 42 -9.24 13.08 13.96
CA GLU A 42 -9.17 13.51 15.38
C GLU A 42 -9.03 15.03 15.49
N ARG A 43 -8.28 15.66 14.58
CA ARG A 43 -8.14 17.12 14.53
C ARG A 43 -9.48 17.84 14.30
N GLU A 44 -10.38 17.27 13.50
CA GLU A 44 -11.68 17.88 13.20
C GLU A 44 -12.72 17.55 14.27
N GLY A 45 -12.69 16.33 14.83
CA GLY A 45 -13.54 15.94 15.95
C GLY A 45 -13.29 16.78 17.21
N ASP A 46 -12.02 17.02 17.57
CA ASP A 46 -11.67 17.86 18.73
C ASP A 46 -12.15 19.31 18.58
N ALA A 47 -12.19 19.84 17.35
CA ALA A 47 -12.60 21.22 17.08
C ALA A 47 -14.13 21.43 17.15
N GLU A 48 -14.92 20.38 16.92
CA GLU A 48 -16.39 20.43 16.99
C GLU A 48 -16.91 20.21 18.43
N GLU A 49 -16.17 19.53 19.30
CA GLU A 49 -16.55 19.33 20.71
C GLU A 49 -16.27 20.54 21.60
N GLU A 50 -15.38 21.46 21.21
CA GLU A 50 -15.07 22.70 21.96
C GLU A 50 -16.03 23.89 21.68
N SER A 51 -17.03 23.73 20.82
CA SER A 51 -18.01 24.79 20.44
C SER A 51 -19.40 24.60 21.05
#